data_AF-A0A8D8VSE7-F1
#
_entry.id   AF-A0A8D8VSE7-F1
#
_cell.length_a   1.000
_cell.length_b   1.000
_cell.length_c   1.000
_cell.angle_alpha   90.00
_cell.angle_beta   90.00
_cell.angle_gamma   90.00
#
_symmetry.space_group_name_H-M   'P 1'
#
loop_
_entity.id
_entity.type
_entity.pdbx_description
1 polymer ?
#
loop_
_entity_poly.entity_id
_entity_poly.type
_entity_poly.pdbx_seq_one_letter_code
_entity_poly.pdbx_strand_id
1 'polypeptide(L)'
;MAGDDDTDSSAERGVELKVLTGKQEQSFKFVQELHDAARNLQLEANAQLLERRISSLEPMYTDYVKTAERVNILTAILKPTAKISFTDVSTIQEMYGYIKFKFVELKKPTVDRNSTNVQAGVQHDTSIRLKPLDIPMFMGEQGEWPMFFEIFKANVHSNQALPDSHKLQYLLSKLGGSALSVCAGIPPSNENYLVIYNALVDKYQDTRNLATHYLDNILQFKASKLTVMALSNKIICVSIVSRVVIGQQIVLVNQLAMCVI
;
A
#
# COMPACT_ATOMS: atom_id res chain seq x y z
N MET A 1 42.47 -34.77 -22.78
CA MET A 1 41.14 -35.07 -23.35
C MET A 1 40.13 -34.40 -22.44
N ALA A 2 39.87 -33.11 -22.64
CA ALA A 2 38.98 -32.30 -21.79
C ALA A 2 38.44 -31.11 -22.60
N GLY A 3 37.87 -31.39 -23.77
CA GLY A 3 37.42 -30.37 -24.72
C GLY A 3 35.95 -30.47 -25.14
N ASP A 4 35.21 -31.47 -24.66
CA ASP A 4 33.84 -31.73 -25.13
C ASP A 4 32.74 -31.14 -24.22
N ASP A 5 33.05 -30.77 -22.97
CA ASP A 5 32.05 -30.35 -21.96
C ASP A 5 31.58 -28.88 -22.16
N ASP A 6 32.47 -27.98 -22.58
CA ASP A 6 32.15 -26.55 -22.77
C ASP A 6 31.32 -26.29 -24.05
N THR A 7 31.51 -27.12 -25.07
CA THR A 7 30.85 -26.97 -26.37
C THR A 7 29.37 -27.35 -26.28
N ASP A 8 29.07 -28.42 -25.53
CA ASP A 8 27.70 -28.88 -25.28
C ASP A 8 26.93 -27.88 -24.41
N SER A 9 27.58 -27.37 -23.35
CA SER A 9 27.00 -26.35 -22.46
C SER A 9 26.74 -25.00 -23.17
N SER A 10 27.54 -24.63 -24.17
CA SER A 10 27.28 -23.44 -25.00
C SER A 10 26.15 -23.66 -26.00
N ALA A 11 26.01 -24.87 -26.56
CA ALA A 11 24.93 -25.22 -27.47
C ALA A 11 23.57 -25.24 -26.74
N GLU A 12 23.52 -25.84 -25.54
CA GLU A 12 22.35 -25.86 -24.67
C GLU A 12 21.85 -24.45 -24.32
N ARG A 13 22.77 -23.55 -23.90
CA ARG A 13 22.44 -22.14 -23.62
C ARG A 13 21.92 -21.41 -24.86
N GLY A 14 22.43 -21.75 -26.04
CA GLY A 14 21.95 -21.20 -27.31
C GLY A 14 20.52 -21.63 -27.65
N VAL A 15 20.17 -22.90 -27.36
CA VAL A 15 18.80 -23.42 -27.49
C VAL A 15 17.87 -22.76 -26.48
N GLU A 16 18.28 -22.65 -25.21
CA GLU A 16 17.52 -21.96 -24.15
C GLU A 16 17.22 -20.51 -24.54
N LEU A 17 18.23 -19.77 -25.02
CA LEU A 17 18.07 -18.39 -25.49
C LEU A 17 17.03 -18.28 -26.61
N LYS A 18 17.05 -19.19 -27.59
CA LYS A 18 16.10 -19.19 -28.71
C LYS A 18 14.66 -19.43 -28.25
N VAL A 19 14.46 -20.37 -27.32
CA VAL A 19 13.15 -20.68 -26.74
C VAL A 19 12.61 -19.49 -25.93
N LEU A 20 13.45 -18.89 -25.09
CA LEU A 20 13.05 -17.75 -24.26
C LEU A 20 12.78 -16.49 -25.09
N THR A 21 13.53 -16.27 -26.17
CA THR A 21 13.27 -15.17 -27.12
C THR A 21 11.89 -15.34 -27.78
N GLY A 22 11.55 -16.55 -28.24
CA GLY A 22 10.22 -16.82 -28.80
C GLY A 22 9.09 -16.61 -27.78
N LYS A 23 9.30 -17.01 -26.52
CA LYS A 23 8.33 -16.79 -25.43
C LYS A 23 8.17 -15.29 -25.11
N GLN A 24 9.26 -14.52 -25.16
CA GLN A 24 9.26 -13.07 -24.97
C GLN A 24 8.46 -12.38 -26.08
N GLU A 25 8.69 -12.72 -27.35
CA GLU A 25 7.96 -12.18 -28.50
C GLU A 25 6.46 -12.52 -28.44
N GLN A 26 6.12 -13.76 -28.09
CA GLN A 26 4.72 -14.16 -27.91
C GLN A 26 4.03 -13.33 -26.82
N SER A 27 4.73 -13.08 -25.73
CA SER A 27 4.23 -12.28 -24.61
C SER A 27 4.04 -10.82 -24.97
N PHE A 28 5.01 -10.24 -25.69
CA PHE A 28 4.89 -8.88 -26.22
C PHE A 28 3.70 -8.75 -27.16
N LYS A 29 3.53 -9.69 -28.10
CA LYS A 29 2.41 -9.70 -29.04
C LYS A 29 1.06 -9.77 -28.34
N PHE A 30 0.93 -10.59 -27.31
CA PHE A 30 -0.31 -10.69 -26.53
C PHE A 30 -0.66 -9.36 -25.84
N VAL A 31 0.32 -8.71 -25.20
CA VAL A 31 0.10 -7.41 -24.55
C VAL A 31 -0.27 -6.34 -25.59
N GLN A 32 0.37 -6.36 -26.75
CA GLN A 32 0.07 -5.45 -27.84
C GLN A 32 -1.35 -5.66 -28.39
N GLU A 33 -1.78 -6.90 -28.63
CA GLU A 33 -3.14 -7.22 -29.07
C GLU A 33 -4.19 -6.77 -28.05
N LEU A 34 -3.90 -6.92 -26.76
CA LEU A 34 -4.78 -6.46 -25.68
C LEU A 34 -4.82 -4.92 -25.60
N HIS A 35 -3.69 -4.26 -25.83
CA HIS A 35 -3.60 -2.81 -25.90
C HIS A 35 -4.41 -2.25 -27.09
N ASP A 36 -4.29 -2.86 -28.26
CA ASP A 36 -5.03 -2.46 -29.45
C ASP A 36 -6.53 -2.71 -29.29
N ALA A 37 -6.91 -3.83 -28.67
CA ALA A 37 -8.29 -4.08 -28.26
C ALA A 37 -8.80 -3.00 -27.30
N ALA A 38 -8.01 -2.62 -26.28
CA ALA A 38 -8.34 -1.55 -25.33
C ALA A 38 -8.47 -0.16 -25.99
N ARG A 39 -7.74 0.10 -27.07
CA ARG A 39 -7.80 1.36 -27.82
C ARG A 39 -9.06 1.47 -28.70
N ASN A 40 -9.52 0.35 -29.25
CA ASN A 40 -10.64 0.30 -30.19
C ASN A 40 -11.98 -0.08 -29.54
N LEU A 41 -12.03 -0.15 -28.20
CA LEU A 41 -13.21 -0.59 -27.45
C LEU A 41 -14.32 0.47 -27.50
N GLN A 42 -15.33 0.26 -28.35
CA GLN A 42 -16.65 0.88 -28.23
C GLN A 42 -17.43 0.23 -27.08
N LEU A 43 -18.09 1.06 -26.28
CA LEU A 43 -18.61 0.77 -24.94
C LEU A 43 -19.52 -0.49 -24.79
N GLU A 44 -19.50 -1.00 -23.55
CA GLU A 44 -20.46 -1.88 -22.86
C GLU A 44 -20.53 -3.38 -23.19
N ALA A 45 -20.42 -3.84 -24.44
CA ALA A 45 -20.58 -5.29 -24.71
C ALA A 45 -19.37 -6.17 -24.33
N ASN A 46 -18.18 -5.57 -24.16
CA ASN A 46 -16.92 -6.29 -24.03
C ASN A 46 -16.23 -6.13 -22.66
N ALA A 47 -16.88 -5.49 -21.69
CA ALA A 47 -16.29 -5.21 -20.38
C ALA A 47 -15.88 -6.51 -19.66
N GLN A 48 -16.74 -7.53 -19.63
CA GLN A 48 -16.48 -8.83 -18.98
C GLN A 48 -15.36 -9.64 -19.66
N LEU A 49 -15.31 -9.62 -21.00
CA LEU A 49 -14.23 -10.27 -21.76
C LEU A 49 -12.88 -9.59 -21.48
N LEU A 50 -12.89 -8.26 -21.35
CA LEU A 50 -11.72 -7.47 -20.98
C LEU A 50 -11.31 -7.71 -19.51
N GLU A 51 -12.26 -7.86 -18.57
CA GLU A 51 -11.94 -8.20 -17.17
C GLU A 51 -11.17 -9.53 -17.06
N ARG A 52 -11.65 -10.56 -17.79
CA ARG A 52 -11.00 -11.88 -17.80
C ARG A 52 -9.59 -11.81 -18.40
N ARG A 53 -9.40 -11.02 -19.45
CA ARG A 53 -8.09 -10.85 -20.11
C ARG A 53 -7.11 -10.02 -19.26
N ILE A 54 -7.59 -9.01 -18.53
CA ILE A 54 -6.77 -8.19 -17.64
C ILE A 54 -6.31 -8.96 -16.41
N SER A 55 -7.13 -9.88 -15.89
CA SER A 55 -6.72 -10.75 -14.78
C SER A 55 -5.53 -11.65 -15.15
N SER A 56 -5.35 -11.96 -16.44
CA SER A 56 -4.21 -12.71 -16.97
C SER A 56 -2.99 -11.82 -17.27
N LEU A 57 -3.12 -10.49 -17.25
CA LEU A 57 -2.07 -9.56 -17.71
C LEU A 57 -0.95 -9.40 -16.68
N GLU A 58 -1.28 -9.39 -15.40
CA GLU A 58 -0.35 -9.23 -14.27
C GLU A 58 0.64 -10.41 -14.10
N PRO A 59 0.18 -11.68 -14.13
CA PRO A 59 1.10 -12.82 -14.15
C PRO A 59 1.94 -12.86 -15.44
N MET A 60 1.37 -12.42 -16.57
CA MET A 60 2.10 -12.43 -17.84
C MET A 60 3.18 -11.34 -17.92
N TYR A 61 2.91 -10.14 -17.38
CA TYR A 61 3.92 -9.09 -17.24
C TYR A 61 5.09 -9.55 -16.36
N THR A 62 4.78 -10.21 -15.24
CA THR A 62 5.81 -10.75 -14.33
C THR A 62 6.66 -11.82 -15.00
N ASP A 63 6.04 -12.72 -15.78
CA ASP A 63 6.74 -13.76 -16.54
C ASP A 63 7.57 -13.17 -17.70
N TYR A 64 7.09 -12.11 -18.35
CA TYR A 64 7.81 -11.37 -19.37
C TYR A 64 9.08 -10.73 -18.83
N VAL A 65 9.01 -9.99 -17.71
CA VAL A 65 10.18 -9.33 -17.11
C VAL A 65 11.26 -10.36 -16.76
N LYS A 66 10.87 -11.49 -16.16
CA LYS A 66 11.79 -12.60 -15.83
C LYS A 66 12.41 -13.23 -17.08
N THR A 67 11.61 -13.44 -18.12
CA THR A 67 12.07 -14.01 -19.40
C THR A 67 13.03 -13.06 -20.10
N ALA A 68 12.72 -11.76 -20.15
CA ALA A 68 13.57 -10.72 -20.74
C ALA A 68 14.91 -10.57 -20.00
N GLU A 69 14.91 -10.64 -18.67
CA GLU A 69 16.12 -10.65 -17.87
C GLU A 69 16.99 -11.88 -18.16
N ARG A 70 16.39 -13.07 -18.23
CA ARG A 70 17.09 -14.32 -18.56
C ARG A 70 17.67 -14.31 -19.98
N VAL A 71 16.92 -13.78 -20.95
CA VAL A 71 17.38 -13.57 -22.35
C VAL A 71 18.59 -12.62 -22.38
N ASN A 72 18.54 -11.52 -21.64
CA ASN A 72 19.65 -10.57 -21.55
C ASN A 72 20.91 -11.20 -20.92
N ILE A 73 20.75 -11.98 -19.85
CA ILE A 73 21.85 -12.71 -19.20
C ILE A 73 22.48 -13.73 -20.17
N LEU A 74 21.67 -14.56 -20.83
CA LEU A 74 22.14 -15.56 -21.78
C LEU A 74 22.81 -14.92 -23.00
N THR A 75 22.27 -13.78 -23.48
CA THR A 75 22.87 -13.00 -24.57
C THR A 75 24.23 -12.43 -24.18
N ALA A 76 24.38 -11.93 -22.96
CA ALA A 76 25.65 -11.42 -22.45
C ALA A 76 26.71 -12.54 -22.29
N ILE A 77 26.29 -13.74 -21.89
CA ILE A 77 27.17 -14.91 -21.75
C ILE A 77 27.64 -15.42 -23.12
N LEU A 78 26.73 -15.52 -24.10
CA LEU A 78 27.03 -16.07 -25.44
C LEU A 78 27.69 -15.04 -26.37
N LYS A 79 27.44 -13.74 -26.16
CA LYS A 79 27.98 -12.63 -26.96
C LYS A 79 28.35 -11.45 -26.05
N PRO A 80 29.58 -11.42 -25.50
CA PRO A 80 30.02 -10.38 -24.56
C PRO A 80 30.05 -8.95 -25.12
N THR A 81 29.99 -8.78 -26.44
CA THR A 81 29.96 -7.49 -27.14
C THR A 81 28.55 -6.99 -27.47
N ALA A 82 27.51 -7.77 -27.16
CA ALA A 82 26.13 -7.41 -27.48
C ALA A 82 25.59 -6.32 -26.53
N LYS A 83 24.94 -5.31 -27.12
CA LYS A 83 24.33 -4.21 -26.36
C LYS A 83 23.03 -4.69 -25.72
N ILE A 84 23.02 -4.81 -24.39
CA ILE A 84 21.83 -5.15 -23.61
C ILE A 84 20.86 -3.96 -23.68
N SER A 85 19.60 -4.23 -24.01
CA SER A 85 18.56 -3.21 -24.16
C SER A 85 17.31 -3.62 -23.37
N PHE A 86 16.73 -2.67 -22.64
CA PHE A 86 15.49 -2.86 -21.87
C PHE A 86 14.32 -2.08 -22.47
N THR A 87 14.48 -1.56 -23.70
CA THR A 87 13.45 -0.75 -24.37
C THR A 87 12.12 -1.48 -24.47
N ASP A 88 12.15 -2.79 -24.78
CA ASP A 88 10.93 -3.61 -24.91
C ASP A 88 10.17 -3.74 -23.58
N VAL A 89 10.89 -3.73 -22.45
CA VAL A 89 10.29 -3.77 -21.10
C VAL A 89 9.56 -2.46 -20.79
N SER A 90 10.15 -1.32 -21.15
CA SER A 90 9.51 0.00 -20.96
C SER A 90 8.25 0.13 -21.82
N THR A 91 8.31 -0.32 -23.07
CA THR A 91 7.15 -0.31 -23.99
C THR A 91 6.00 -1.17 -23.48
N ILE A 92 6.28 -2.38 -22.98
CA ILE A 92 5.23 -3.21 -22.35
C ILE A 92 4.66 -2.55 -21.10
N GLN A 93 5.50 -1.90 -20.29
CA GLN A 93 5.04 -1.21 -19.08
C GLN A 93 4.06 -0.07 -19.41
N GLU A 94 4.33 0.70 -20.47
CA GLU A 94 3.43 1.75 -20.96
C GLU A 94 2.11 1.17 -21.47
N MET A 95 2.17 0.11 -22.29
CA MET A 95 0.97 -0.59 -22.78
C MET A 95 0.13 -1.15 -21.63
N TYR A 96 0.78 -1.77 -20.64
CA TYR A 96 0.15 -2.28 -19.43
C TYR A 96 -0.57 -1.17 -18.64
N GLY A 97 0.10 -0.04 -18.46
CA GLY A 97 -0.47 1.13 -17.80
C GLY A 97 -1.71 1.65 -18.53
N TYR A 98 -1.65 1.75 -19.86
CA TYR A 98 -2.78 2.17 -20.68
C TYR A 98 -3.97 1.19 -20.60
N ILE A 99 -3.72 -0.12 -20.68
CA ILE A 99 -4.77 -1.14 -20.56
C ILE A 99 -5.46 -1.06 -19.19
N LYS A 100 -4.69 -0.95 -18.11
CA LYS A 100 -5.25 -0.76 -16.76
C LYS A 100 -6.05 0.54 -16.63
N PHE A 101 -5.55 1.63 -17.19
CA PHE A 101 -6.26 2.92 -17.18
C PHE A 101 -7.60 2.82 -17.91
N LYS A 102 -7.61 2.29 -19.14
CA LYS A 102 -8.84 2.12 -19.94
C LYS A 102 -9.86 1.22 -19.27
N PHE A 103 -9.40 0.20 -18.54
CA PHE A 103 -10.28 -0.66 -17.77
C PHE A 103 -10.99 0.06 -16.62
N VAL A 104 -10.25 0.88 -15.88
CA VAL A 104 -10.82 1.69 -14.80
C VAL A 104 -11.81 2.70 -15.37
N GLU A 105 -11.55 3.25 -16.56
CA GLU A 105 -12.48 4.13 -17.28
C GLU A 105 -13.78 3.41 -17.67
N LEU A 106 -13.70 2.18 -18.21
CA LEU A 106 -14.86 1.37 -18.59
C LEU A 106 -15.70 0.88 -17.39
N LYS A 107 -15.09 0.74 -16.21
CA LYS A 107 -15.80 0.40 -14.96
C LYS A 107 -16.55 1.56 -14.33
N LYS A 108 -16.38 2.79 -14.83
CA LYS A 108 -17.19 3.92 -14.36
C LYS A 108 -18.62 3.73 -14.89
N PRO A 109 -19.65 3.79 -14.04
CA PRO A 109 -21.03 3.74 -14.52
C PRO A 109 -21.23 4.90 -15.50
N THR A 110 -21.55 4.53 -16.73
CA THR A 110 -22.01 5.41 -17.79
C THR A 110 -23.29 6.09 -17.33
N VAL A 111 -23.20 7.39 -16.99
CA VAL A 111 -24.39 8.23 -16.91
C VAL A 111 -24.87 8.40 -18.34
N ASP A 112 -25.96 7.74 -18.68
CA ASP A 112 -26.64 7.84 -19.97
C ASP A 112 -26.85 9.32 -20.33
N ARG A 113 -26.03 9.80 -21.26
CA ARG A 113 -26.28 11.05 -21.98
C ARG A 113 -27.19 10.70 -23.14
N ASN A 114 -28.51 10.79 -22.94
CA ASN A 114 -29.44 11.04 -24.03
C ASN A 114 -30.70 11.79 -23.53
N SER A 115 -30.87 13.02 -24.05
CA SER A 115 -32.08 13.85 -24.11
C SER A 115 -32.60 14.39 -22.76
N THR A 116 -32.78 15.69 -22.51
CA THR A 116 -33.34 16.75 -23.37
C THR A 116 -32.96 18.13 -22.82
N ASN A 117 -32.80 19.07 -23.74
CA ASN A 117 -32.60 20.52 -23.57
C ASN A 117 -33.55 21.18 -22.54
N VAL A 118 -33.01 21.75 -21.44
CA VAL A 118 -33.54 22.98 -20.80
C VAL A 118 -32.40 23.72 -20.09
N GLN A 119 -32.33 25.03 -20.35
CA GLN A 119 -31.39 26.00 -19.79
C GLN A 119 -31.67 26.27 -18.30
N ALA A 120 -30.65 26.22 -17.46
CA ALA A 120 -30.44 27.13 -16.33
C ALA A 120 -29.04 26.88 -15.73
N GLY A 121 -28.27 27.95 -15.55
CA GLY A 121 -26.86 27.87 -15.15
C GLY A 121 -26.65 27.16 -13.81
N VAL A 122 -25.79 26.14 -13.82
CA VAL A 122 -25.23 25.57 -12.60
C VAL A 122 -23.72 25.46 -12.81
N GLN A 123 -22.99 26.08 -11.90
CA GLN A 123 -21.54 26.14 -11.92
C GLN A 123 -20.97 24.73 -11.98
N HIS A 124 -20.07 24.53 -12.94
CA HIS A 124 -19.41 23.25 -13.19
C HIS A 124 -18.40 22.99 -12.07
N ASP A 125 -18.85 22.43 -10.95
CA ASP A 125 -17.95 21.78 -10.02
C ASP A 125 -17.35 20.56 -10.73
N THR A 126 -16.10 20.68 -11.15
CA THR A 126 -15.29 19.58 -11.69
C THR A 126 -14.79 18.70 -10.55
N SER A 127 -15.66 18.34 -9.60
CA SER A 127 -15.32 17.35 -8.58
C SER A 127 -15.20 15.99 -9.25
N ILE A 128 -13.95 15.56 -9.41
CA ILE A 128 -13.56 14.17 -9.67
C ILE A 128 -14.23 13.34 -8.57
N ARG A 129 -15.40 12.75 -8.87
CA ARG A 129 -16.09 11.85 -7.93
C ARG A 129 -15.34 10.52 -7.90
N LEU A 130 -14.30 10.49 -7.07
CA LEU A 130 -13.69 9.28 -6.54
C LEU A 130 -14.79 8.37 -5.97
N LYS A 131 -14.63 7.04 -6.05
CA LYS A 131 -15.50 6.12 -5.30
C LYS A 131 -15.58 6.64 -3.86
N PRO A 132 -16.78 6.66 -3.23
CA PRO A 132 -16.92 7.21 -1.88
C PRO A 132 -15.87 6.54 -0.99
N LEU A 133 -14.90 7.31 -0.50
CA LEU A 133 -14.04 6.86 0.57
C LEU A 133 -14.99 6.55 1.73
N ASP A 134 -15.05 5.28 2.12
CA ASP A 134 -15.82 4.91 3.29
C ASP A 134 -15.15 5.57 4.49
N ILE A 135 -15.78 6.63 5.01
CA ILE A 135 -15.23 7.39 6.11
C ILE A 135 -15.21 6.44 7.32
N PRO A 136 -14.03 6.17 7.92
CA PRO A 136 -13.95 5.29 9.08
C PRO A 136 -14.77 5.87 10.23
N MET A 137 -15.32 4.99 11.06
CA MET A 137 -16.08 5.42 12.23
C MET A 137 -15.12 6.02 13.27
N PHE A 138 -15.47 7.18 13.82
CA PHE A 138 -14.68 7.86 14.83
C PHE A 138 -15.26 7.63 16.22
N MET A 139 -14.54 6.90 17.07
CA MET A 139 -14.99 6.54 18.43
C MET A 139 -14.61 7.57 19.50
N GLY A 140 -13.87 8.61 19.14
CA GLY A 140 -13.35 9.63 20.06
C GLY A 140 -11.89 9.44 20.49
N GLU A 141 -11.11 8.63 19.76
CA GLU A 141 -9.68 8.47 20.02
C GLU A 141 -8.88 9.66 19.44
N GLN A 142 -8.09 10.33 20.28
CA GLN A 142 -7.40 11.56 19.89
C GLN A 142 -6.38 11.35 18.74
N GLY A 143 -5.76 10.18 18.66
CA GLY A 143 -4.82 9.84 17.58
C GLY A 143 -5.49 9.67 16.21
N GLU A 144 -6.76 9.27 16.17
CA GLU A 144 -7.51 9.04 14.92
C GLU A 144 -8.16 10.33 14.38
N TRP A 145 -8.32 11.34 15.24
CA TRP A 145 -8.98 12.59 14.90
C TRP A 145 -8.41 13.28 13.64
N PRO A 146 -7.08 13.45 13.46
CA PRO A 146 -6.55 14.15 12.29
C PRO A 146 -6.92 13.47 10.97
N MET A 147 -6.89 12.13 10.93
CA MET A 147 -7.25 11.37 9.74
C MET A 147 -8.75 11.48 9.44
N PHE A 148 -9.60 11.28 10.45
CA PHE A 148 -11.04 11.43 10.31
C PHE A 148 -11.42 12.85 9.85
N PHE A 149 -10.84 13.86 10.47
CA PHE A 149 -11.13 15.27 10.21
C PHE A 149 -10.81 15.65 8.76
N GLU A 150 -9.62 15.31 8.25
CA GLU A 150 -9.23 15.62 6.88
C GLU A 150 -10.09 14.88 5.84
N ILE A 151 -10.40 13.59 6.08
CA ILE A 151 -11.25 12.80 5.18
C ILE A 151 -12.68 13.37 5.17
N PHE A 152 -13.27 13.65 6.34
CA PHE A 152 -14.61 14.21 6.44
C PHE A 152 -14.69 15.62 5.83
N LYS A 153 -13.66 16.45 6.07
CA LYS A 153 -13.61 17.81 5.54
C LYS A 153 -13.55 17.83 4.02
N ALA A 154 -12.72 16.99 3.41
CA ALA A 154 -12.56 16.92 1.96
C ALA A 154 -13.81 16.35 1.25
N ASN A 155 -14.47 15.35 1.85
CA ASN A 155 -15.55 14.61 1.19
C ASN A 155 -16.95 15.16 1.49
N VAL A 156 -17.17 15.71 2.69
CA VAL A 156 -18.52 16.07 3.18
C VAL A 156 -18.62 17.57 3.44
N HIS A 157 -17.71 18.13 4.25
CA HIS A 157 -17.81 19.54 4.67
C HIS A 157 -17.61 20.52 3.50
N SER A 158 -16.58 20.27 2.66
CA SER A 158 -16.23 21.15 1.53
C SER A 158 -17.17 21.01 0.33
N ASN A 159 -18.06 20.02 0.35
CA ASN A 159 -19.00 19.77 -0.73
C ASN A 159 -20.23 20.69 -0.62
N GLN A 160 -20.25 21.75 -1.43
CA GLN A 160 -21.35 22.72 -1.46
C GLN A 160 -22.65 22.16 -2.03
N ALA A 161 -22.61 21.02 -2.73
CA ALA A 161 -23.82 20.37 -3.26
C ALA A 161 -24.61 19.60 -2.20
N LEU A 162 -24.04 19.39 -0.99
CA LEU A 162 -24.72 18.72 0.11
C LEU A 162 -25.37 19.74 1.06
N PRO A 163 -26.67 19.60 1.39
CA PRO A 163 -27.29 20.39 2.45
C PRO A 163 -26.69 20.05 3.81
N ASP A 164 -26.65 21.03 4.71
CA ASP A 164 -26.07 20.86 6.04
C ASP A 164 -26.80 19.78 6.88
N SER A 165 -28.08 19.53 6.62
CA SER A 165 -28.86 18.45 7.21
C SER A 165 -28.32 17.07 6.84
N HIS A 166 -27.97 16.86 5.56
CA HIS A 166 -27.35 15.62 5.10
C HIS A 166 -25.91 15.49 5.60
N LYS A 167 -25.14 16.59 5.66
CA LYS A 167 -23.81 16.58 6.27
C LYS A 167 -23.86 16.20 7.75
N LEU A 168 -24.84 16.72 8.48
CA LEU A 168 -25.05 16.42 9.90
C LEU A 168 -25.45 14.96 10.12
N GLN A 169 -26.42 14.45 9.35
CA GLN A 169 -26.83 13.05 9.43
C GLN A 169 -25.66 12.11 9.14
N TYR A 170 -24.86 12.44 8.12
CA TYR A 170 -23.69 11.66 7.77
C TYR A 170 -22.61 11.73 8.86
N LEU A 171 -22.33 12.92 9.40
CA LEU A 171 -21.43 13.11 10.54
C LEU A 171 -21.84 12.22 11.71
N LEU A 172 -23.09 12.32 12.18
CA LEU A 172 -23.58 11.54 13.32
C LEU A 172 -23.50 10.02 13.08
N SER A 173 -23.76 9.56 11.86
CA SER A 173 -23.64 8.13 11.51
C SER A 173 -22.21 7.59 11.56
N LYS A 174 -21.21 8.48 11.46
CA LYS A 174 -19.80 8.13 11.52
C LYS A 174 -19.16 8.44 12.87
N LEU A 175 -19.93 8.92 13.85
CA LEU A 175 -19.48 9.15 15.22
C LEU A 175 -19.97 8.03 16.15
N GLY A 176 -19.10 7.62 17.08
CA GLY A 176 -19.42 6.67 18.13
C GLY A 176 -18.78 7.07 19.46
N GLY A 177 -19.12 6.34 20.52
CA GLY A 177 -18.47 6.44 21.83
C GLY A 177 -18.37 7.86 22.40
N SER A 178 -17.13 8.27 22.73
CA SER A 178 -16.84 9.57 23.36
C SER A 178 -17.07 10.75 22.40
N ALA A 179 -16.98 10.53 21.09
CA ALA A 179 -17.24 11.56 20.09
C ALA A 179 -18.73 11.90 20.01
N LEU A 180 -19.61 10.90 20.01
CA LEU A 180 -21.06 11.11 20.00
C LEU A 180 -21.55 11.83 21.27
N SER A 181 -20.90 11.56 22.40
CA SER A 181 -21.20 12.20 23.69
C SER A 181 -20.98 13.72 23.68
N VAL A 182 -20.08 14.24 22.84
CA VAL A 182 -19.87 15.69 22.64
C VAL A 182 -21.08 16.33 21.99
N CYS A 183 -21.67 15.62 21.03
CA CYS A 183 -22.80 16.10 20.23
C CYS A 183 -24.14 15.91 20.95
N ALA A 184 -24.22 15.03 21.95
CA ALA A 184 -25.46 14.67 22.63
C ALA A 184 -26.17 15.85 23.32
N GLY A 185 -25.44 16.93 23.65
CA GLY A 185 -26.00 18.14 24.26
C GLY A 185 -26.56 19.17 23.27
N ILE A 186 -26.39 18.98 21.95
CA ILE A 186 -26.80 19.93 20.91
C ILE A 186 -27.89 19.27 20.06
N PRO A 187 -29.07 19.89 19.89
CA PRO A 187 -30.12 19.28 19.09
C PRO A 187 -29.69 19.20 17.61
N PRO A 188 -29.87 18.03 16.95
CA PRO A 188 -29.44 17.84 15.58
C PRO A 188 -30.41 18.55 14.62
N SER A 189 -30.16 19.83 14.37
CA SER A 189 -30.88 20.65 13.40
C SER A 189 -29.94 21.12 12.29
N ASN A 190 -30.51 21.48 11.14
CA ASN A 190 -29.75 22.01 9.99
C ASN A 190 -28.90 23.23 10.40
N GLU A 191 -29.48 24.12 11.20
CA GLU A 191 -28.86 25.34 11.72
C GLU A 191 -27.72 25.05 12.70
N ASN A 192 -27.79 23.92 13.40
CA ASN A 192 -26.79 23.52 14.39
C ASN A 192 -25.65 22.67 13.82
N TYR A 193 -25.64 22.37 12.52
CA TYR A 193 -24.56 21.59 11.91
C TYR A 193 -23.17 22.18 12.19
N LEU A 194 -23.00 23.49 11.95
CA LEU A 194 -21.74 24.17 12.21
C LEU A 194 -21.36 24.18 13.69
N VAL A 195 -22.35 24.29 14.58
CA VAL A 195 -22.14 24.26 16.04
C VAL A 195 -21.63 22.89 16.47
N ILE A 196 -22.24 21.81 15.97
CA ILE A 196 -21.85 20.43 16.25
C ILE A 196 -20.46 20.13 15.68
N TYR A 197 -20.21 20.57 14.45
CA TYR A 197 -18.90 20.41 13.79
C TYR A 197 -17.80 21.13 14.57
N ASN A 198 -18.01 22.39 14.95
CA ASN A 198 -17.04 23.18 15.71
C ASN A 198 -16.82 22.61 17.12
N ALA A 199 -17.86 22.12 17.81
CA ALA A 199 -17.70 21.48 19.12
C ALA A 199 -16.77 20.25 19.08
N LEU A 200 -16.79 19.49 17.98
CA LEU A 200 -15.86 18.38 17.77
C LEU A 200 -14.44 18.88 17.50
N VAL A 201 -14.30 19.92 16.66
CA VAL A 201 -13.00 20.55 16.38
C VAL A 201 -12.38 21.10 17.67
N ASP A 202 -13.14 21.85 18.47
CA ASP A 202 -12.63 22.44 19.70
C ASP A 202 -12.15 21.39 20.70
N LYS A 203 -12.83 20.24 20.77
CA LYS A 203 -12.45 19.15 21.69
C LYS A 203 -11.23 18.36 21.21
N TYR A 204 -11.15 18.05 19.91
CA TYR A 204 -10.19 17.07 19.40
C TYR A 204 -9.03 17.67 18.57
N GLN A 205 -9.18 18.91 18.05
CA GLN A 205 -8.15 19.65 17.33
C GLN A 205 -7.18 20.40 18.26
N ASP A 206 -7.29 20.23 19.58
CA ASP A 206 -6.37 20.83 20.54
C ASP A 206 -4.93 20.36 20.27
N THR A 207 -4.14 21.27 19.70
CA THR A 207 -2.77 21.02 19.23
C THR A 207 -1.86 20.62 20.39
N ARG A 208 -2.14 21.09 21.62
CA ARG A 208 -1.33 20.77 22.81
C ARG A 208 -1.55 19.34 23.26
N ASN A 209 -2.80 18.88 23.28
CA ASN A 209 -3.12 17.50 23.63
C ASN A 209 -2.67 16.52 22.54
N LEU A 210 -2.81 16.90 21.26
CA LEU A 210 -2.32 16.07 20.14
C LEU A 210 -0.79 15.92 20.16
N ALA A 211 -0.06 17.00 20.41
CA ALA A 211 1.40 16.95 20.57
C ALA A 211 1.82 16.07 21.75
N THR A 212 1.11 16.16 22.88
CA THR A 212 1.36 15.32 24.06
C THR A 212 1.12 13.85 23.74
N HIS A 213 0.03 13.51 23.05
CA HIS A 213 -0.25 12.14 22.61
C HIS A 213 0.85 11.57 21.70
N TYR A 214 1.32 12.34 20.70
CA TYR A 214 2.42 11.88 19.85
C TYR A 214 3.75 11.73 20.62
N LEU A 215 4.04 12.65 21.54
CA LEU A 215 5.22 12.54 22.40
C LEU A 215 5.14 11.30 23.29
N ASP A 216 4.00 11.04 23.92
CA ASP A 216 3.79 9.84 24.75
C ASP A 216 3.94 8.55 23.92
N ASN A 217 3.38 8.50 22.70
CA ASN A 217 3.56 7.37 21.80
C ASN A 217 5.04 7.14 21.43
N ILE A 218 5.79 8.21 21.14
CA ILE A 218 7.23 8.12 20.83
C ILE A 218 8.01 7.65 22.06
N LEU A 219 7.69 8.18 23.24
CA LEU A 219 8.35 7.83 24.50
C LEU A 219 8.04 6.39 24.92
N GLN A 220 6.81 5.92 24.72
CA GLN A 220 6.37 4.56 25.00
C GLN A 220 6.99 3.54 24.01
N PHE A 221 7.14 3.91 22.74
CA PHE A 221 7.89 3.12 21.77
C PHE A 221 9.39 3.00 22.15
N LYS A 222 9.98 4.05 22.72
CA LYS A 222 11.35 4.02 23.24
C LYS A 222 11.48 3.17 24.51
N ALA A 223 10.50 3.23 25.41
CA ALA A 223 10.48 2.47 26.66
C ALA A 223 10.29 0.95 26.44
N SER A 224 9.48 0.55 25.45
CA SER A 224 9.26 -0.87 25.11
C SER A 224 10.51 -1.54 24.53
N LYS A 225 11.32 -0.84 23.74
CA LYS A 225 12.65 -1.34 23.29
C LYS A 225 13.66 -1.47 24.42
N LEU A 226 13.66 -0.54 25.37
CA LEU A 226 14.58 -0.60 26.52
C LEU A 226 14.24 -1.74 27.48
N THR A 227 12.96 -2.07 27.67
CA THR A 227 12.55 -3.07 28.67
C THR A 227 12.89 -4.50 28.23
N VAL A 228 12.74 -4.83 26.94
CA VAL A 228 13.12 -6.16 26.41
C VAL A 228 14.64 -6.36 26.41
N MET A 229 15.42 -5.31 26.11
CA MET A 229 16.89 -5.37 26.18
C MET A 229 17.41 -5.35 27.63
N ALA A 230 16.75 -4.63 28.54
CA ALA A 230 17.13 -4.61 29.95
C ALA A 230 16.80 -5.92 30.68
N LEU A 231 15.73 -6.62 30.27
CA LEU A 231 15.40 -7.94 30.82
C LEU A 231 16.33 -9.04 30.29
N SER A 232 16.73 -9.01 29.00
CA SER A 232 17.69 -10.00 28.49
C SER A 232 19.09 -9.85 29.12
N ASN A 233 19.55 -8.61 29.33
CA ASN A 233 20.84 -8.36 29.99
C ASN A 233 20.83 -8.66 31.50
N LYS A 234 19.69 -8.53 32.19
CA LYS A 234 19.59 -8.90 33.62
C LYS A 234 19.65 -10.42 33.84
N ILE A 235 19.02 -11.22 32.98
CA ILE A 235 19.03 -12.70 33.10
C ILE A 235 20.44 -13.27 32.84
N ILE A 236 21.18 -12.67 31.91
CA ILE A 236 22.56 -13.06 31.61
C ILE A 236 23.51 -12.67 32.76
N CYS A 237 23.38 -11.45 33.30
CA CYS A 237 24.26 -10.99 34.39
C CYS A 237 24.09 -11.81 35.68
N VAL A 238 22.87 -12.17 36.08
CA VAL A 238 22.66 -12.95 37.32
C VAL A 238 23.22 -14.37 37.19
N SER A 239 23.12 -14.99 36.01
CA SER A 239 23.65 -16.34 35.78
C SER A 239 25.17 -16.41 35.74
N ILE A 240 25.82 -15.38 35.18
CA ILE A 240 27.29 -15.31 35.12
C ILE A 240 27.87 -14.99 36.50
N VAL A 241 27.27 -14.06 37.24
CA VAL A 241 27.77 -13.68 38.57
C VAL A 241 27.65 -14.85 39.55
N SER A 242 26.55 -15.62 39.54
CA SER A 242 26.45 -16.84 40.36
C SER A 242 27.50 -17.90 40.00
N ARG A 243 27.80 -18.10 38.71
CA ARG A 243 28.82 -19.09 38.29
C ARG A 243 30.25 -18.67 38.65
N VAL A 244 30.55 -17.37 38.58
CA VAL A 244 31.88 -16.83 38.96
C VAL A 244 32.10 -16.93 40.46
N VAL A 245 31.08 -16.61 41.28
CA VAL A 245 31.20 -16.70 42.75
C VAL A 245 31.36 -18.15 43.21
N ILE A 246 30.63 -19.10 42.62
CA ILE A 246 30.79 -20.54 42.93
C ILE A 246 32.18 -21.04 42.50
N GLY A 247 32.68 -20.59 41.34
CA GLY A 247 34.02 -20.94 40.87
C GLY A 247 35.14 -20.43 41.78
N GLN A 248 35.04 -19.20 42.28
CA GLN A 248 36.04 -18.65 43.22
C GLN A 248 36.01 -19.34 44.59
N GLN A 249 34.85 -19.76 45.07
CA GLN A 249 34.75 -20.46 46.35
C GLN A 249 35.40 -21.86 46.29
N ILE A 250 35.28 -22.58 45.16
CA ILE A 250 35.89 -23.91 44.96
C ILE A 250 37.42 -23.81 44.89
N VAL A 251 37.97 -22.79 44.23
CA VAL A 251 39.42 -22.60 44.13
C VAL A 251 40.03 -22.29 45.50
N LEU A 252 39.37 -21.47 46.33
CA LEU A 252 39.81 -21.18 47.69
C LEU A 252 39.76 -22.41 48.60
N VAL A 253 38.74 -23.26 48.47
CA VAL A 253 38.64 -24.51 49.24
C VAL A 253 39.73 -25.50 48.84
N ASN A 254 40.04 -25.62 47.55
CA ASN A 254 41.15 -26.47 47.09
C ASN A 254 42.53 -25.94 47.51
N GLN A 255 42.72 -24.60 47.53
CA GLN A 255 43.98 -24.00 47.96
C GLN A 255 44.22 -24.20 49.47
N LEU A 256 43.14 -24.14 50.28
CA LEU A 256 43.21 -24.40 51.72
C LEU A 256 43.41 -25.89 52.03
N ALA A 257 42.78 -26.80 51.27
CA ALA A 257 42.97 -28.24 51.44
C ALA A 257 44.42 -28.69 51.18
N MET A 258 45.12 -28.02 50.24
CA MET A 258 46.53 -28.31 49.94
C MET A 258 47.53 -27.72 50.96
N CYS A 259 47.10 -26.84 51.86
CA CYS A 259 47.94 -26.29 52.93
C CYS A 259 47.83 -27.07 54.26
N VAL A 260 46.92 -28.05 54.36
CA VAL A 260 46.63 -28.79 55.60
C VAL A 260 47.06 -30.27 55.51
N ILE A 261 47.76 -30.66 54.45
CA ILE A 261 48.32 -32.02 54.25
C ILE A 261 49.85 -31.94 54.24
#